data_AF-A0A6P1A6Z8-F1
#
_entry.id   AF-A0A6P1A6Z8-F1
#
_cell.length_a   1.000
_cell.length_b   1.000
_cell.length_c   1.000
_cell.angle_alpha   90.00
_cell.angle_beta   90.00
_cell.angle_gamma   90.00
#
_symmetry.space_group_name_H-M   'P 1'
#
loop_
_entity.id
_entity.type
_entity.pdbx_description
1 polymer ?
#
loop_
_entity_poly.entity_id
_entity_poly.type
_entity_poly.pdbx_seq_one_letter_code
_entity_poly.pdbx_strand_id
1 'polypeptide(L)'
;MNYLSLAYQHLSQWDVAQTAIESSLKLVESATSNNPLLWAQILNTKARLLFHTGQNQSALETFKKAQTYNQGGDKIGALISKINQAEALQSLGFYNRAKRLLEEINQQLATT
;
A
#
# COMPACT_ATOMS: atom_id res chain seq x y z
N MET A 1 0.60 -6.10 14.71
CA MET A 1 -0.54 -5.15 14.66
C MET A 1 -0.97 -4.79 13.23
N ASN A 2 -0.09 -4.92 12.22
CA ASN A 2 -0.45 -4.78 10.80
C ASN A 2 -1.74 -5.54 10.39
N TYR A 3 -1.79 -6.85 10.62
CA TYR A 3 -2.99 -7.65 10.30
C TYR A 3 -4.23 -7.26 11.10
N LEU A 4 -4.03 -6.75 12.33
CA LEU A 4 -5.13 -6.23 13.15
C LEU A 4 -5.71 -4.95 12.54
N SER A 5 -4.85 -4.04 12.04
CA SER A 5 -5.30 -2.87 11.28
C SER A 5 -6.09 -3.27 10.04
N LEU A 6 -5.61 -4.25 9.26
CA LEU A 6 -6.34 -4.75 8.09
C LEU A 6 -7.72 -5.32 8.48
N ALA A 7 -7.80 -6.15 9.52
CA ALA A 7 -9.07 -6.70 10.00
C ALA A 7 -10.04 -5.58 10.41
N TYR A 8 -9.57 -4.57 11.15
CA TYR A 8 -10.38 -3.42 11.53
C TYR A 8 -10.81 -2.58 10.33
N GLN A 9 -9.97 -2.40 9.30
CA GLN A 9 -10.37 -1.74 8.05
C GLN A 9 -11.53 -2.49 7.36
N HIS A 10 -11.47 -3.82 7.30
CA HIS A 10 -12.55 -4.63 6.73
C HIS A 10 -13.87 -4.52 7.51
N LEU A 11 -13.80 -4.21 8.81
CA LEU A 11 -14.96 -3.95 9.67
C LEU A 11 -15.35 -2.46 9.71
N SER A 12 -14.72 -1.60 8.89
CA SER A 12 -14.88 -0.14 8.90
C SER A 12 -14.60 0.52 10.26
N GLN A 13 -13.79 -0.10 11.10
CA GLN A 13 -13.38 0.42 12.41
C GLN A 13 -12.11 1.26 12.27
N TRP A 14 -12.24 2.46 11.69
CA TRP A 14 -11.11 3.27 11.24
C TRP A 14 -10.17 3.74 12.36
N ASP A 15 -10.70 4.15 13.51
CA ASP A 15 -9.87 4.69 14.61
C ASP A 15 -8.94 3.63 15.22
N VAL A 16 -9.47 2.42 15.44
CA VAL A 16 -8.67 1.30 15.95
C VAL A 16 -7.75 0.72 14.87
N ALA A 17 -8.14 0.79 13.59
CA ALA A 17 -7.25 0.47 12.48
C ALA A 17 -6.04 1.43 12.42
N GLN A 18 -6.27 2.73 12.61
CA GLN A 18 -5.24 3.77 12.65
C GLN A 18 -4.27 3.52 13.81
N THR A 19 -4.81 3.30 15.02
CA THR A 19 -4.00 2.99 16.20
C THR A 19 -3.11 1.76 15.98
N ALA A 20 -3.66 0.69 15.39
CA ALA A 20 -2.94 -0.54 15.14
C ALA A 20 -1.81 -0.36 14.11
N ILE A 21 -2.03 0.42 13.05
CA ILE A 21 -1.01 0.62 12.01
C ILE A 21 0.11 1.56 12.47
N GLU A 22 -0.22 2.60 13.23
CA GLU A 22 0.79 3.50 13.84
C GLU A 22 1.69 2.75 14.82
N SER A 23 1.12 1.85 15.62
CA SER A 23 1.88 0.97 16.50
C SER A 23 2.85 0.09 15.72
N SER A 24 2.40 -0.47 14.59
CA SER A 24 3.26 -1.27 13.72
C SER A 24 4.39 -0.44 13.10
N LEU A 25 4.13 0.79 12.64
CA LEU A 25 5.15 1.70 12.12
C LEU A 25 6.23 2.03 13.14
N LYS A 26 5.84 2.42 14.36
CA LYS A 26 6.79 2.73 15.44
C LYS A 26 7.71 1.54 15.73
N LEU A 27 7.14 0.34 15.77
CA LEU A 27 7.90 -0.89 16.04
C LEU A 27 8.94 -1.15 14.95
N VAL A 28 8.55 -1.06 13.67
CA VAL A 28 9.47 -1.35 12.58
C VAL A 28 10.52 -0.24 12.37
N GLU A 29 10.21 1.02 12.71
CA GLU A 29 11.21 2.10 12.76
C GLU A 29 12.25 1.91 13.87
N SER A 30 11.83 1.34 15.00
CA SER A 30 12.71 1.05 16.14
C SER A 30 13.52 -0.23 16.00
N ALA A 31 13.18 -1.08 15.02
CA ALA A 31 13.87 -2.35 14.81
C ALA A 31 15.26 -2.11 14.17
N THR A 32 16.28 -2.78 14.71
CA THR A 32 17.65 -2.73 14.16
C THR A 32 17.79 -3.45 12.81
N SER A 33 16.84 -4.32 12.47
CA SER A 33 16.79 -5.04 11.21
C SER A 33 15.91 -4.32 10.19
N ASN A 34 16.53 -3.85 9.10
CA ASN A 34 15.81 -3.28 7.97
C ASN A 34 15.21 -4.40 7.11
N ASN A 35 14.00 -4.87 7.44
CA ASN A 35 13.27 -5.85 6.63
C ASN A 35 12.37 -5.13 5.61
N PRO A 36 12.77 -5.07 4.32
CA PRO A 36 12.02 -4.34 3.31
C PRO A 36 10.62 -4.92 3.06
N LEU A 37 10.43 -6.23 3.21
CA LEU A 37 9.11 -6.86 3.03
C LEU A 37 8.14 -6.48 4.15
N LEU A 38 8.62 -6.48 5.39
CA LEU A 38 7.81 -6.05 6.53
C LEU A 38 7.44 -4.56 6.40
N TRP A 39 8.40 -3.72 6.00
CA TRP A 39 8.16 -2.30 5.75
C TRP A 39 7.12 -2.09 4.64
N ALA A 40 7.24 -2.83 3.53
CA ALA A 40 6.31 -2.78 2.42
C ALA A 40 4.87 -3.15 2.85
N GLN A 41 4.71 -4.22 3.63
CA GLN A 41 3.40 -4.67 4.13
C GLN A 41 2.75 -3.61 5.02
N ILE A 42 3.50 -3.03 5.95
CA ILE A 42 3.01 -1.99 6.86
C ILE A 42 2.59 -0.74 6.07
N LEU A 43 3.42 -0.30 5.11
CA LEU A 43 3.09 0.83 4.25
C LEU A 43 1.86 0.57 3.40
N ASN A 44 1.72 -0.62 2.82
CA ASN A 44 0.56 -0.99 2.01
C ASN A 44 -0.73 -0.95 2.85
N THR A 45 -0.71 -1.49 4.08
CA THR A 45 -1.86 -1.40 5.00
C THR A 45 -2.21 0.03 5.39
N LYS A 46 -1.20 0.88 5.66
CA LYS A 46 -1.42 2.30 5.94
C LYS A 46 -2.03 3.02 4.74
N ALA A 47 -1.53 2.74 3.54
CA ALA A 47 -2.04 3.34 2.31
C ALA A 47 -3.50 2.96 2.07
N ARG A 48 -3.90 1.70 2.31
CA ARG A 48 -5.31 1.28 2.24
C ARG A 48 -6.19 2.03 3.24
N LEU A 49 -5.73 2.21 4.47
CA LEU A 49 -6.46 3.00 5.47
C LEU A 49 -6.65 4.46 5.01
N LEU A 50 -5.59 5.09 4.50
CA LEU A 50 -5.65 6.45 3.95
C LEU A 50 -6.64 6.53 2.78
N PHE A 51 -6.61 5.54 1.89
CA PHE A 51 -7.52 5.48 0.74
C PHE A 51 -8.98 5.37 1.18
N HIS A 52 -9.32 4.43 2.05
CA HIS A 52 -10.70 4.22 2.51
C HIS A 52 -11.23 5.37 3.38
N THR A 53 -10.35 6.19 3.96
CA THR A 53 -10.71 7.39 4.72
C THR A 53 -10.64 8.68 3.89
N GLY A 54 -10.53 8.58 2.55
CA GLY A 54 -10.60 9.71 1.63
C GLY A 54 -9.30 10.51 1.46
N GLN A 55 -8.21 10.10 2.10
CA GLN A 55 -6.90 10.74 2.02
C GLN A 55 -6.12 10.24 0.79
N ASN A 56 -6.75 10.29 -0.38
CA ASN A 56 -6.31 9.58 -1.59
C ASN A 56 -4.92 10.01 -2.08
N GLN A 57 -4.55 11.29 -1.94
CA GLN A 57 -3.21 11.76 -2.30
C GLN A 57 -2.13 11.16 -1.38
N SER A 58 -2.39 11.14 -0.07
CA SER A 58 -1.50 10.51 0.91
C SER A 58 -1.43 8.99 0.71
N ALA A 59 -2.55 8.37 0.33
CA ALA A 59 -2.60 6.95 -0.01
C ALA A 59 -1.71 6.64 -1.22
N LEU A 60 -1.83 7.41 -2.31
CA LEU A 60 -1.00 7.26 -3.51
C LEU A 60 0.49 7.32 -3.19
N GLU A 61 0.93 8.33 -2.44
CA GLU A 61 2.34 8.46 -2.06
C GLU A 61 2.80 7.33 -1.14
N THR A 62 1.92 6.82 -0.28
CA THR A 62 2.24 5.69 0.60
C THR A 62 2.31 4.38 -0.18
N PHE A 63 1.43 4.14 -1.14
CA PHE A 63 1.53 2.97 -2.03
C PHE A 63 2.82 2.99 -2.85
N LYS A 64 3.24 4.15 -3.38
CA LYS A 64 4.55 4.29 -4.05
C LYS A 64 5.70 3.84 -3.16
N LYS A 65 5.72 4.26 -1.89
CA LYS A 65 6.74 3.83 -0.92
C LYS A 65 6.67 2.32 -0.63
N ALA A 66 5.46 1.75 -0.62
CA ALA A 66 5.26 0.31 -0.43
C ALA A 66 5.85 -0.54 -1.57
N GLN A 67 6.20 0.02 -2.72
CA GLN A 67 6.92 -0.71 -3.79
C GLN A 67 8.32 -1.19 -3.38
N THR A 68 8.79 -0.87 -2.18
CA THR A 68 9.97 -1.49 -1.55
C THR A 68 9.87 -3.03 -1.45
N TYR A 69 8.70 -3.62 -1.69
CA TYR A 69 8.55 -5.05 -2.03
C TYR A 69 9.59 -5.53 -3.06
N ASN A 70 9.94 -4.70 -4.04
CA ASN A 70 10.98 -5.02 -5.03
C ASN A 70 12.35 -5.29 -4.38
N GLN A 71 12.71 -4.54 -3.33
CA GLN A 71 13.98 -4.73 -2.62
C GLN A 71 14.01 -6.06 -1.84
N GLY A 72 12.85 -6.55 -1.43
CA GLY A 72 12.70 -7.85 -0.78
C GLY A 72 12.45 -9.01 -1.76
N GLY A 73 12.48 -8.78 -3.07
CA GLY A 73 12.24 -9.81 -4.09
C GLY A 73 10.77 -10.20 -4.28
N ASP A 74 9.82 -9.54 -3.62
CA ASP A 74 8.39 -9.84 -3.70
C ASP A 74 7.74 -9.11 -4.88
N LYS A 75 7.82 -9.74 -6.07
CA LYS A 75 7.25 -9.20 -7.31
C LYS A 75 5.73 -9.09 -7.24
N ILE A 76 5.05 -9.99 -6.52
CA ILE A 76 3.59 -9.99 -6.41
C ILE A 76 3.14 -8.82 -5.54
N GLY A 77 3.77 -8.61 -4.38
CA GLY A 77 3.50 -7.46 -3.52
C GLY A 77 3.77 -6.14 -4.23
N ALA A 78 4.83 -6.05 -5.02
CA ALA A 78 5.12 -4.86 -5.84
C ALA A 78 4.03 -4.60 -6.89
N LEU A 79 3.54 -5.66 -7.56
CA LEU A 79 2.46 -5.57 -8.54
C LEU A 79 1.15 -5.10 -7.90
N ILE A 80 0.75 -5.69 -6.77
CA ILE A 80 -0.45 -5.30 -6.02
C ILE A 80 -0.35 -3.83 -5.58
N SER A 81 0.82 -3.38 -5.12
CA SER A 81 1.04 -1.98 -4.78
C SER A 81 0.86 -1.04 -5.98
N LYS A 82 1.25 -1.44 -7.19
CA LYS A 82 1.00 -0.66 -8.42
C LYS A 82 -0.48 -0.60 -8.78
N ILE A 83 -1.23 -1.68 -8.60
CA ILE A 83 -2.69 -1.69 -8.80
C ILE A 83 -3.35 -0.69 -7.86
N ASN A 84 -2.97 -0.70 -6.58
CA ASN A 84 -3.49 0.23 -5.59
C ASN A 84 -3.16 1.71 -5.92
N GLN A 85 -2.00 1.97 -6.54
CA GLN A 85 -1.67 3.31 -7.05
C GLN A 85 -2.61 3.73 -8.19
N ALA A 86 -2.96 2.80 -9.08
CA ALA A 86 -3.92 3.09 -10.15
C ALA A 86 -5.31 3.41 -9.60
N GLU A 87 -5.78 2.70 -8.57
CA GLU A 87 -7.04 2.98 -7.87
C GLU A 87 -7.02 4.35 -7.17
N ALA A 88 -5.92 4.68 -6.49
CA ALA A 88 -5.74 6.00 -5.87
C ALA A 88 -5.72 7.12 -6.92
N LEU A 89 -5.02 6.93 -8.05
CA LEU A 89 -5.02 7.86 -9.18
C LEU A 89 -6.42 8.07 -9.77
N GLN A 90 -7.19 6.99 -9.93
CA GLN A 90 -8.56 7.06 -10.43
C GLN A 90 -9.44 7.87 -9.47
N SER A 91 -9.34 7.62 -8.16
CA SER A 91 -10.12 8.34 -7.13
C SER A 91 -9.73 9.82 -7.01
N LEU A 92 -8.55 10.20 -7.50
CA LEU A 92 -8.10 11.59 -7.63
C LEU A 92 -8.49 12.25 -8.96
N GLY A 93 -9.18 11.54 -9.85
CA GLY A 93 -9.56 12.03 -11.18
C GLY A 93 -8.45 11.95 -12.24
N PHE A 94 -7.31 11.32 -11.92
CA PHE A 94 -6.18 11.17 -12.84
C PHE A 94 -6.34 9.94 -13.77
N TYR A 95 -7.48 9.83 -14.43
CA TYR A 95 -7.87 8.66 -15.24
C TYR A 95 -6.81 8.24 -16.28
N ASN A 96 -6.21 9.21 -16.97
CA ASN A 96 -5.17 8.93 -17.96
C ASN A 96 -3.89 8.32 -17.34
N ARG A 97 -3.54 8.71 -16.10
CA ARG A 97 -2.39 8.14 -15.39
C ARG A 97 -2.72 6.75 -14.87
N ALA A 98 -3.91 6.56 -14.32
CA ALA A 98 -4.39 5.25 -13.87
C ALA A 98 -4.42 4.24 -15.02
N LYS A 99 -4.96 4.63 -16.18
CA LYS A 99 -5.01 3.78 -17.38
C LYS A 99 -3.62 3.33 -17.83
N ARG A 100 -2.67 4.26 -17.98
CA ARG A 100 -1.29 3.91 -18.38
C ARG A 100 -0.64 2.93 -17.42
N LEU A 101 -0.81 3.15 -16.10
CA LEU A 101 -0.25 2.25 -15.10
C LEU A 101 -0.85 0.84 -15.18
N LEU A 102 -2.15 0.72 -15.45
CA LEU A 102 -2.81 -0.58 -15.65
C LEU A 102 -2.37 -1.25 -16.96
N GLU A 103 -2.12 -0.49 -18.02
CA GLU A 103 -1.56 -1.00 -19.28
C GLU A 103 -0.15 -1.56 -19.08
N GLU A 104 0.70 -0.86 -18.33
CA GLU A 104 2.04 -1.34 -17.93
C GLU A 104 1.95 -2.63 -17.11
N ILE A 105 1.03 -2.71 -16.16
CA ILE A 105 0.78 -3.92 -15.35
C ILE A 105 0.39 -5.11 -16.23
N ASN A 106 -0.54 -4.91 -17.18
CA ASN A 106 -0.98 -5.96 -18.09
C ASN A 106 0.16 -6.47 -18.98
N GLN A 107 1.01 -5.57 -19.48
CA GLN A 107 2.20 -5.97 -20.25
C GLN A 107 3.16 -6.82 -19.41
N GLN A 108 3.41 -6.42 -18.17
CA GLN A 108 4.27 -7.17 -17.25
C GLN A 108 3.72 -8.59 -17.02
N LEU A 109 2.41 -8.72 -16.79
CA LEU A 109 1.75 -10.02 -16.61
C LEU A 109 1.81 -10.90 -17.85
N ALA A 110 1.75 -10.33 -19.06
CA ALA A 110 1.84 -11.10 -20.30
C ALA A 110 3.24 -11.67 -20.59
N THR A 111 4.27 -11.19 -19.89
CA THR A 111 5.67 -11.63 -20.04
C THR A 111 6.13 -12.61 -18.95
N THR A 112 5.23 -13.02 -18.05
CA THR A 112 5.51 -13.95 -16.94
C THR A 112 5.02 -15.34 -17.27
#